data_AF-A0A6M3TH08-F1
#
_entry.id   AF-A0A6M3TH08-F1
#
_cell.length_a   1.000
_cell.length_b   1.000
_cell.length_c   1.000
_cell.angle_alpha   90.00
_cell.angle_beta   90.00
_cell.angle_gamma   90.00
#
_symmetry.space_group_name_H-M   'P 1'
#
loop_
_entity.id
_entity.type
_entity.pdbx_description
1 polymer ?
#
loop_
_entity_poly.entity_id
_entity_poly.type
_entity_poly.pdbx_seq_one_letter_code
_entity_poly.pdbx_strand_id
1 'polypeptide(L)' 'LTFAANGWVEPATAPNFGPLKVFYPGPGHTSDNITVGIDGTDIAFGGCLIKDSKAKSLGNLGDADTEHYAASARA' A
#
# COMPACT_ATOMS: atom_id res chain seq x y z
N LEU A 1 -12.58 -3.57 3.01
CA LEU A 1 -12.45 -2.38 2.16
C LEU A 1 -12.61 -2.82 0.73
N THR A 2 -13.25 -2.02 -0.13
CA THR A 2 -13.22 -2.23 -1.58
C THR A 2 -12.45 -1.09 -2.23
N PHE A 3 -11.83 -1.35 -3.36
CA PHE A 3 -10.98 -0.40 -4.05
C PHE A 3 -11.51 -0.17 -5.47
N ALA A 4 -11.50 1.08 -5.89
CA ALA A 4 -11.80 1.46 -7.26
C ALA A 4 -10.67 0.95 -8.18
N ALA A 5 -10.93 0.96 -9.49
CA ALA A 5 -9.94 0.55 -10.50
C ALA A 5 -8.63 1.38 -10.46
N ASN A 6 -8.68 2.57 -9.88
CA ASN A 6 -7.52 3.45 -9.68
C ASN A 6 -6.77 3.20 -8.36
N GLY A 7 -7.11 2.16 -7.61
CA GLY A 7 -6.45 1.79 -6.35
C GLY A 7 -6.95 2.53 -5.10
N TRP A 8 -7.70 3.63 -5.23
CA TRP A 8 -8.23 4.33 -4.05
C TRP A 8 -9.36 3.55 -3.41
N VAL A 9 -9.44 3.59 -2.08
CA VAL A 9 -10.54 2.97 -1.34
C VAL A 9 -11.87 3.60 -1.75
N GLU A 10 -12.88 2.77 -1.95
CA GLU A 10 -14.25 3.22 -2.16
C GLU A 10 -14.77 3.87 -0.87
N PRO A 11 -15.16 5.16 -0.89
CA PRO A 11 -15.46 5.92 0.33
C PRO A 11 -16.54 5.28 1.21
N ALA A 12 -17.52 4.61 0.60
CA ALA A 12 -18.59 3.91 1.29
C ALA A 12 -18.08 2.77 2.21
N THR A 13 -16.90 2.22 1.93
CA THR A 13 -16.32 1.11 2.71
C THR A 13 -15.31 1.56 3.77
N ALA A 14 -14.94 2.85 3.79
CA ALA A 14 -14.07 3.45 4.79
C ALA A 14 -14.72 4.68 5.47
N PRO A 15 -15.96 4.55 6.00
CA PRO A 15 -16.61 5.68 6.65
C PRO A 15 -15.83 6.10 7.90
N ASN A 16 -15.75 7.41 8.14
CA ASN A 16 -15.16 8.02 9.34
C ASN A 16 -13.66 7.74 9.55
N PHE A 17 -12.89 7.54 8.48
CA PHE A 17 -11.43 7.37 8.55
C PHE A 17 -10.65 8.68 8.81
N GLY A 18 -11.35 9.82 8.89
CA GLY A 18 -10.72 11.12 9.15
C GLY A 18 -9.76 11.51 8.02
N PRO A 19 -8.52 11.94 8.32
CA PRO A 19 -7.56 12.38 7.31
C PRO A 19 -6.88 11.21 6.56
N LEU A 20 -7.21 9.95 6.87
CA LEU A 20 -6.53 8.80 6.28
C LEU A 20 -6.97 8.56 4.84
N LYS A 21 -6.00 8.50 3.93
CA LYS A 21 -6.19 8.18 2.51
C LYS A 21 -5.66 6.78 2.24
N VAL A 22 -6.55 5.81 2.09
CA VAL A 22 -6.19 4.40 1.91
C VAL A 22 -6.09 4.05 0.43
N PHE A 23 -4.99 3.40 0.05
CA PHE A 23 -4.65 3.06 -1.33
C PHE A 23 -4.17 1.62 -1.44
N TYR A 24 -4.69 0.91 -2.44
CA TYR A 24 -4.23 -0.40 -2.88
C TYR A 24 -3.34 -0.24 -4.12
N PRO A 25 -2.01 -0.37 -3.98
CA PRO A 25 -1.07 -0.18 -5.10
C PRO A 25 -0.94 -1.40 -6.02
N GLY A 26 -1.70 -2.48 -5.75
CA GLY A 26 -1.48 -3.78 -6.37
C GLY A 26 -0.69 -4.76 -5.47
N PRO A 27 -0.54 -6.01 -5.90
CA PRO A 27 0.08 -7.05 -5.11
C PRO A 27 1.61 -6.85 -5.02
N GLY A 28 2.17 -7.05 -3.83
CA GLY A 28 3.60 -6.83 -3.58
C GLY A 28 4.12 -7.70 -2.45
N HIS A 29 4.27 -7.17 -1.23
CA HIS A 29 4.70 -7.96 -0.08
C HIS A 29 3.71 -9.08 0.24
N THR A 30 2.43 -8.78 0.07
CA THR A 30 1.33 -9.74 0.04
C THR A 30 0.38 -9.33 -1.09
N SER A 31 -0.48 -10.24 -1.54
CA SER A 31 -1.48 -9.93 -2.58
C SER A 31 -2.51 -8.87 -2.16
N ASP A 32 -2.68 -8.64 -0.86
CA ASP A 32 -3.70 -7.77 -0.26
C ASP A 32 -3.12 -6.54 0.45
N ASN A 33 -1.81 -6.26 0.30
CA ASN A 33 -1.18 -5.13 0.98
C ASN A 33 -1.84 -3.79 0.61
N ILE A 34 -1.98 -2.89 1.59
CA ILE A 34 -2.49 -1.53 1.39
C ILE A 34 -1.50 -0.52 1.96
N THR A 35 -1.62 0.73 1.51
CA THR A 35 -0.84 1.87 2.01
C THR A 35 -1.78 2.98 2.47
N VAL A 36 -1.28 3.86 3.34
CA VAL A 36 -2.10 4.93 3.92
C VAL A 36 -1.33 6.24 3.94
N GLY A 37 -1.85 7.27 3.27
CA GLY A 37 -1.41 8.66 3.44
C GLY A 37 -2.21 9.39 4.53
N ILE A 38 -1.65 10.46 5.09
CA ILE A 38 -2.35 11.33 6.05
C ILE A 38 -2.52 12.71 5.41
N ASP A 39 -3.76 13.04 5.05
CA ASP A 39 -4.10 14.31 4.41
C ASP A 39 -3.75 15.50 5.32
N GLY A 40 -3.21 16.57 4.71
CA GLY A 40 -2.67 17.72 5.44
C GLY A 40 -1.26 17.53 6.01
N THR A 41 -0.57 16.44 5.64
CA THR A 41 0.83 16.18 6.02
C THR A 41 1.63 15.61 4.85
N ASP A 42 2.95 15.57 5.01
CA ASP A 42 3.87 14.89 4.08
C ASP A 42 4.14 13.42 4.48
N ILE A 43 3.23 12.80 5.26
CA ILE A 43 3.39 11.46 5.80
C ILE A 43 2.57 10.44 5.01
N ALA A 44 3.25 9.37 4.60
CA ALA A 44 2.63 8.15 4.08
C ALA A 44 3.26 6.92 4.73
N PHE A 45 2.42 5.94 5.04
CA PHE A 45 2.79 4.66 5.60
C PHE A 45 2.70 3.58 4.52
N GLY A 46 3.85 3.12 4.04
CA GLY A 46 3.97 2.05 3.04
C GLY A 46 3.90 0.63 3.62
N GLY A 47 3.82 0.49 4.94
CA GLY A 47 3.80 -0.81 5.61
C GLY A 47 4.98 -1.70 5.21
N CYS A 48 4.71 -3.00 5.09
CA CYS A 48 5.72 -3.98 4.70
C CYS A 48 6.02 -3.99 3.19
N LEU A 49 5.32 -3.21 2.36
CA LEU A 49 5.66 -3.08 0.94
C LEU A 49 6.98 -2.29 0.77
N ILE A 50 7.17 -1.24 1.56
CA ILE A 50 8.36 -0.39 1.48
C ILE A 50 9.43 -0.88 2.46
N LYS A 51 10.67 -0.98 1.98
CA LYS A 51 11.85 -1.25 2.80
C LYS A 51 12.65 0.03 2.98
N ASP A 52 13.44 0.10 4.04
CA ASP A 52 14.30 1.26 4.25
C ASP A 52 15.34 1.38 3.11
N SER A 53 15.87 2.59 2.93
CA SER A 53 16.77 2.91 1.81
C SER A 53 18.10 2.15 1.82
N LYS A 54 18.45 1.47 2.91
CA LYS A 54 19.67 0.68 3.07
C LYS A 54 19.38 -0.81 3.28
N ALA A 55 18.11 -1.23 3.18
CA ALA A 55 17.72 -2.62 3.27
C ALA A 55 18.44 -3.45 2.20
N LYS A 56 19.04 -4.58 2.62
CA LYS A 56 19.75 -5.50 1.71
C LYS A 56 18.85 -6.63 1.18
N SER A 57 17.61 -6.69 1.64
CA SER A 57 16.63 -7.70 1.23
C SER A 57 15.22 -7.12 1.30
N LEU A 58 14.27 -7.76 0.62
CA LEU A 58 12.85 -7.45 0.73
C LEU A 58 12.18 -8.08 1.97
N GLY A 59 12.95 -8.77 2.83
CA GLY A 59 12.42 -9.49 3.99
C GLY A 59 11.71 -10.79 3.58
N ASN A 60 10.60 -11.10 4.26
CA ASN A 60 9.79 -12.28 3.95
C ASN A 60 9.06 -12.10 2.60
N LEU A 61 9.16 -13.12 1.73
CA LEU A 61 8.48 -13.17 0.43
C LEU A 61 7.53 -14.38 0.30
N GLY A 62 7.20 -15.05 1.42
CA GLY A 62 6.38 -16.27 1.40
C GLY A 62 5.00 -16.10 0.77
N ASP A 63 4.39 -14.91 0.94
CA ASP A 63 3.08 -14.55 0.38
C ASP A 63 3.18 -13.43 -0.68
N ALA A 64 4.40 -13.13 -1.13
CA ALA A 64 4.66 -11.99 -2.02
C ALA A 64 4.32 -12.31 -3.48
N ASP A 65 3.85 -11.30 -4.20
CA ASP A 65 3.82 -11.31 -5.65
C ASP A 65 5.10 -10.66 -6.16
N THR A 66 6.09 -11.49 -6.50
CA THR A 66 7.41 -11.00 -6.92
C THR A 66 7.42 -10.39 -8.32
N GLU A 67 6.44 -10.72 -9.17
CA GLU A 67 6.36 -10.17 -10.53
C GLU A 67 5.83 -8.73 -10.50
N HIS A 68 4.82 -8.46 -9.66
CA HIS A 68 4.17 -7.16 -9.59
C HIS A 68 4.74 -6.23 -8.51
N TYR A 69 5.54 -6.73 -7.56
CA TYR A 69 6.09 -5.97 -6.43
C TYR A 69 6.66 -4.60 -6.85
N ALA A 70 7.52 -4.60 -7.87
CA ALA A 70 8.20 -3.39 -8.29
C ALA A 70 7.24 -2.37 -8.93
N ALA A 71 6.16 -2.82 -9.56
CA ALA A 71 5.12 -1.92 -10.07
C ALA A 71 4.34 -1.31 -8.90
N SER A 72 3.95 -2.11 -7.91
CA SER A 72 3.22 -1.64 -6.73
C SER A 72 4.03 -0.70 -5.85
N ALA A 73 5.35 -0.89 -5.72
CA ALA A 73 6.20 0.05 -4.99
C ALA A 73 6.35 1.43 -5.68
N ARG A 74 5.97 1.56 -6.95
CA ARG A 74 6.05 2.80 -7.74
C ARG A 74 4.71 3.51 -7.94
N ALA A 75 3.59 2.83 -7.64
CA ALA A 75 2.24 3.33 -7.85
C ALA A 75 1.92 4.48 -6.87
#